data_AF-A0AAI9R6F1-F1
#
_entry.id   AF-A0AAI9R6F1-F1
#
_cell.length_a   1.000
_cell.length_b   1.000
_cell.length_c   1.000
_cell.angle_alpha   90.00
_cell.angle_beta   90.00
_cell.angle_gamma   90.00
#
_symmetry.space_group_name_H-M   'P 1'
#
loop_
_entity.id
_entity.type
_entity.pdbx_description
1 polymer ?
#
loop_
_entity_poly.entity_id
_entity_poly.type
_entity_poly.pdbx_seq_one_letter_code
_entity_poly.pdbx_strand_id
1 'polypeptide(L)'
;MTDTIPPITTAESVASGHPDKLCDAISDAILDACLSIDSNARVAVETLVKGVEGKAAIVLAGEVSLNGDAPDYEIVARDTAASIGYDDHAIGMDATSAELCEVHTFITTQSQYISQGVDGDLDSQGAGDQGIMFGFACNETEDTDELRGRYFPIAAALSQRLTRRLDMIQDSGEIPWMRPDGKSQVSVRLDSKRIEDGCYPESVDTIVIAVQHAKDAGGFSLDSEAQRAFIRDTVWEHVVKHAIPERWLEGFDPTNLIVNGTGSFPDPG
;
A
#
# COMPACT_ATOMS: atom_id res chain seq x y z
N MET A 1 4.43 27.21 -33.83
CA MET A 1 4.58 26.87 -32.41
C MET A 1 3.50 25.85 -32.14
N THR A 2 3.84 24.56 -32.17
CA THR A 2 2.92 23.55 -31.68
C THR A 2 2.96 23.68 -30.16
N ASP A 3 1.88 24.17 -29.56
CA ASP A 3 1.65 24.08 -28.12
C ASP A 3 1.55 22.60 -27.76
N THR A 4 2.71 21.94 -27.61
CA THR A 4 2.78 20.59 -27.11
C THR A 4 2.54 20.68 -25.61
N ILE A 5 1.40 20.14 -25.17
CA ILE A 5 1.12 19.92 -23.75
C ILE A 5 2.37 19.28 -23.12
N PRO A 6 2.90 19.82 -22.01
CA PRO A 6 4.07 19.25 -21.35
C PRO A 6 3.83 17.76 -21.09
N PRO A 7 4.80 16.88 -21.32
CA PRO A 7 4.63 15.47 -21.03
C PRO A 7 4.30 15.29 -19.54
N ILE A 8 3.32 14.45 -19.23
CA ILE A 8 2.90 14.13 -17.86
C ILE A 8 3.29 12.68 -17.58
N THR A 9 3.87 12.46 -16.40
CA THR A 9 4.03 11.11 -15.83
C THR A 9 3.13 10.97 -14.62
N THR A 10 2.61 9.76 -14.40
CA THR A 10 1.68 9.48 -13.32
C THR A 10 2.09 8.18 -12.63
N ALA A 11 2.04 8.17 -11.31
CA ALA A 11 2.22 6.97 -10.51
C ALA A 11 1.19 6.94 -9.38
N GLU A 12 0.90 5.74 -8.90
CA GLU A 12 -0.05 5.49 -7.83
C GLU A 12 0.59 4.73 -6.67
N SER A 13 -0.13 4.64 -5.56
CA SER A 13 0.21 3.83 -4.40
C SER A 13 -1.08 3.52 -3.64
N VAL A 14 -1.06 2.49 -2.81
CA VAL A 14 -2.15 2.13 -1.91
C VAL A 14 -1.63 2.04 -0.46
N ALA A 15 -2.51 2.30 0.50
CA ALA A 15 -2.23 2.21 1.93
C ALA A 15 -2.13 0.74 2.38
N SER A 16 -1.62 0.51 3.59
CA SER A 16 -1.46 -0.82 4.17
C SER A 16 -2.77 -1.60 4.28
N GLY A 17 -3.89 -0.89 4.49
CA GLY A 17 -5.22 -1.50 4.56
C GLY A 17 -5.81 -1.93 3.22
N HIS A 18 -5.20 -1.60 2.08
CA HIS A 18 -5.68 -2.11 0.79
C HIS A 18 -5.66 -3.65 0.78
N PRO A 19 -6.71 -4.35 0.31
CA PRO A 19 -6.80 -5.81 0.43
C PRO A 19 -5.58 -6.55 -0.15
N ASP A 20 -5.06 -6.11 -1.30
CA ASP A 20 -3.85 -6.73 -1.86
C ASP A 20 -2.60 -6.49 -1.00
N LYS A 21 -2.47 -5.31 -0.36
CA LYS A 21 -1.33 -5.02 0.52
C LYS A 21 -1.46 -5.64 1.90
N LEU A 22 -2.69 -5.86 2.35
CA LEU A 22 -2.97 -6.71 3.50
C LEU A 22 -2.55 -8.16 3.24
N CYS A 23 -2.82 -8.70 2.05
CA CYS A 23 -2.32 -10.02 1.65
C CYS A 23 -0.79 -10.07 1.66
N ASP A 24 -0.12 -9.09 1.03
CA ASP A 24 1.35 -9.00 1.03
C ASP A 24 1.90 -8.98 2.46
N ALA A 25 1.32 -8.15 3.34
CA ALA A 25 1.76 -8.01 4.73
C ALA A 25 1.58 -9.30 5.54
N ILE A 26 0.47 -10.02 5.37
CA ILE A 26 0.24 -11.32 6.04
C ILE A 26 1.24 -12.37 5.54
N SER A 27 1.47 -12.45 4.23
CA SER A 27 2.44 -13.37 3.64
C SER A 27 3.86 -13.11 4.16
N ASP A 28 4.28 -11.85 4.20
CA ASP A 28 5.60 -11.46 4.74
C ASP A 28 5.69 -11.66 6.26
N ALA A 29 4.61 -11.44 7.02
CA ALA A 29 4.60 -11.73 8.45
C ALA A 29 4.77 -13.24 8.75
N ILE A 30 4.19 -14.11 7.91
CA ILE A 30 4.41 -15.56 8.00
C ILE A 30 5.85 -15.93 7.63
N LEU A 31 6.43 -15.28 6.62
CA LEU A 31 7.86 -15.43 6.28
C LEU A 31 8.74 -15.05 7.48
N ASP A 32 8.51 -13.89 8.09
CA ASP A 32 9.25 -13.41 9.27
C ASP A 32 9.12 -14.38 10.45
N ALA A 33 7.90 -14.87 10.71
CA ALA A 33 7.65 -15.85 11.77
C ALA A 33 8.45 -17.15 11.54
N CYS A 34 8.50 -17.65 10.30
CA CYS A 34 9.29 -18.83 9.95
C CYS A 34 10.80 -18.57 10.07
N LEU A 35 11.30 -17.44 9.55
CA LEU A 35 12.71 -17.07 9.60
C LEU A 35 13.21 -16.82 11.03
N SER A 36 12.33 -16.43 11.95
CA SER A 36 12.64 -16.30 13.37
C SER A 36 12.92 -17.66 14.06
N ILE A 37 12.38 -18.75 13.51
CA ILE A 37 12.56 -20.12 13.99
C ILE A 37 13.75 -20.78 13.29
N ASP A 38 13.81 -20.67 11.96
CA ASP A 38 14.88 -21.20 11.13
C ASP A 38 15.28 -20.18 10.06
N SER A 39 16.50 -19.65 10.17
CA SER A 39 17.04 -18.70 9.18
C SER A 39 17.21 -19.29 7.78
N ASN A 40 17.10 -20.62 7.62
CA ASN A 40 17.12 -21.32 6.33
C ASN A 40 15.72 -21.78 5.90
N ALA A 41 14.66 -21.31 6.56
CA ALA A 41 13.29 -21.63 6.18
C ALA A 41 13.02 -21.28 4.71
N ARG A 42 12.27 -22.15 4.04
CA ARG A 42 11.74 -21.93 2.69
C ARG A 42 10.26 -21.68 2.80
N VAL A 43 9.83 -20.50 2.37
CA VAL A 43 8.46 -20.04 2.53
C VAL A 43 7.98 -19.53 1.17
N ALA A 44 6.87 -20.09 0.71
CA ALA A 44 6.10 -19.61 -0.42
C ALA A 44 4.62 -19.63 0.01
N VAL A 45 4.22 -18.59 0.75
CA VAL A 45 2.87 -18.47 1.30
C VAL A 45 2.13 -17.36 0.59
N GLU A 46 1.03 -17.74 -0.06
CA GLU A 46 0.10 -16.86 -0.73
C GLU A 46 -1.08 -16.57 0.20
N THR A 47 -1.53 -15.32 0.19
CA THR A 47 -2.68 -14.88 0.99
C THR A 47 -3.78 -14.34 0.09
N LEU A 48 -5.02 -14.73 0.37
CA LEU A 48 -6.23 -14.14 -0.19
C LEU A 48 -7.12 -13.63 0.93
N VAL A 49 -7.55 -12.37 0.83
CA VAL A 49 -8.52 -11.76 1.75
C VAL A 49 -9.78 -11.40 1.00
N LYS A 50 -10.95 -11.73 1.57
CA LYS A 50 -12.24 -11.30 1.01
C LYS A 50 -13.33 -11.12 2.07
N GLY A 51 -14.03 -9.99 2.00
CA GLY A 51 -15.32 -9.80 2.68
C GLY A 51 -16.43 -10.66 2.04
N VAL A 52 -17.23 -11.32 2.87
CA VAL A 52 -18.43 -12.08 2.47
C VAL A 52 -19.63 -11.56 3.28
N GLU A 53 -20.86 -11.94 2.94
CA GLU A 53 -22.04 -11.41 3.64
C GLU A 53 -21.98 -11.70 5.16
N GLY A 54 -21.78 -10.63 5.94
CA GLY A 54 -21.69 -10.67 7.41
C GLY A 54 -20.38 -11.19 8.01
N LYS A 55 -19.36 -11.48 7.18
CA LYS A 55 -18.05 -11.99 7.63
C LYS A 55 -16.91 -11.57 6.69
N ALA A 56 -15.69 -11.99 7.00
CA ALA A 56 -14.55 -11.98 6.11
C ALA A 56 -13.87 -13.36 6.13
N ALA A 57 -13.02 -13.60 5.15
CA ALA A 57 -12.17 -14.78 5.09
C ALA A 57 -10.73 -14.38 4.75
N ILE A 58 -9.78 -15.00 5.45
CA ILE A 58 -8.36 -15.03 5.10
C ILE A 58 -8.04 -16.47 4.68
N VAL A 59 -7.49 -16.65 3.49
CA VAL A 59 -7.05 -17.94 2.98
C VAL A 59 -5.55 -17.90 2.84
N LEU A 60 -4.87 -18.81 3.53
CA LEU A 60 -3.42 -19.00 3.47
C LEU A 60 -3.14 -20.28 2.69
N ALA A 61 -2.32 -20.23 1.66
CA ALA A 61 -2.00 -21.39 0.84
C ALA A 61 -0.52 -21.40 0.41
N GLY A 62 0.02 -22.57 0.13
CA GLY A 62 1.37 -22.72 -0.43
C GLY A 62 2.22 -23.69 0.36
N GLU A 63 3.53 -23.46 0.37
CA GLU A 63 4.50 -24.39 0.93
C GLU A 63 5.47 -23.75 1.92
N VAL A 64 5.68 -24.45 3.04
CA VAL A 64 6.68 -24.09 4.04
C VAL A 64 7.56 -25.30 4.39
N SER A 65 8.87 -25.07 4.46
CA SER A 65 9.84 -26.02 4.99
C SER A 65 10.78 -25.30 5.95
N LEU A 66 10.84 -25.75 7.20
CA LEU A 66 11.68 -25.17 8.26
C LEU A 66 12.11 -26.24 9.27
N ASN A 67 13.22 -25.99 9.96
CA ASN A 67 13.67 -26.81 11.08
C ASN A 67 13.10 -26.27 12.40
N GLY A 68 12.10 -26.95 12.95
CA GLY A 68 11.43 -26.54 14.18
C GLY A 68 9.93 -26.77 14.11
N ASP A 69 9.21 -26.33 15.14
CA ASP A 69 7.76 -26.31 15.14
C ASP A 69 7.27 -25.15 14.26
N ALA A 70 6.27 -25.41 13.42
CA ALA A 70 5.71 -24.36 12.56
C ALA A 70 5.03 -23.26 13.42
N PRO A 71 5.11 -21.98 13.01
CA PRO A 71 4.31 -20.92 13.62
C PRO A 71 2.81 -21.23 13.55
N ASP A 72 2.05 -20.64 14.46
CA ASP A 72 0.59 -20.60 14.32
C ASP A 72 0.22 -19.56 13.26
N TYR A 73 0.10 -20.01 12.01
CA TYR A 73 -0.18 -19.15 10.86
C TYR A 73 -1.49 -18.39 10.98
N GLU A 74 -2.50 -18.97 11.66
CA GLU A 74 -3.77 -18.28 11.88
C GLU A 74 -3.58 -17.10 12.82
N ILE A 75 -2.88 -17.29 13.94
CA ILE A 75 -2.58 -16.19 14.88
C ILE A 75 -1.77 -15.11 14.17
N VAL A 76 -0.71 -15.46 13.43
CA VAL A 76 0.12 -14.48 12.69
C VAL A 76 -0.73 -13.66 11.71
N ALA A 77 -1.61 -14.31 10.94
CA ALA A 77 -2.47 -13.61 9.98
C ALA A 77 -3.47 -12.67 10.69
N ARG A 78 -4.09 -13.12 11.78
CA ARG A 78 -5.03 -12.30 12.56
C ARG A 78 -4.36 -11.10 13.20
N ASP A 79 -3.22 -11.30 13.84
CA ASP A 79 -2.46 -10.25 14.51
C ASP A 79 -1.98 -9.20 13.50
N THR A 80 -1.52 -9.65 12.32
CA THR A 80 -1.09 -8.74 11.24
C THR A 80 -2.25 -7.88 10.75
N ALA A 81 -3.39 -8.50 10.40
CA ALA A 81 -4.57 -7.78 9.94
C ALA A 81 -5.14 -6.81 10.99
N ALA A 82 -5.19 -7.23 12.25
CA ALA A 82 -5.62 -6.38 13.36
C ALA A 82 -4.66 -5.20 13.57
N SER A 83 -3.34 -5.42 13.44
CA SER A 83 -2.33 -4.35 13.58
C SER A 83 -2.41 -3.28 12.48
N ILE A 84 -2.84 -3.66 11.27
CA ILE A 84 -3.15 -2.73 10.16
C ILE A 84 -4.45 -1.94 10.43
N GLY A 85 -5.25 -2.40 11.39
CA GLY A 85 -6.45 -1.72 11.85
C GLY A 85 -7.75 -2.40 11.45
N TYR A 86 -7.74 -3.67 11.00
CA TYR A 86 -8.96 -4.44 10.73
C TYR A 86 -9.43 -5.22 11.97
N ASP A 87 -10.01 -4.50 12.92
CA ASP A 87 -10.50 -4.99 14.21
C ASP A 87 -12.01 -4.76 14.46
N ASP A 88 -12.73 -4.26 13.45
CA ASP A 88 -14.18 -4.02 13.50
C ASP A 88 -14.84 -4.38 12.16
N HIS A 89 -15.88 -5.20 12.19
CA HIS A 89 -16.56 -5.59 10.95
C HIS A 89 -17.20 -4.37 10.24
N ALA A 90 -17.53 -3.30 10.98
CA ALA A 90 -18.08 -2.06 10.42
C ALA A 90 -17.10 -1.27 9.53
N ILE A 91 -15.80 -1.61 9.56
CA ILE A 91 -14.76 -1.05 8.68
C ILE A 91 -14.38 -2.01 7.54
N GLY A 92 -15.03 -3.18 7.46
CA GLY A 92 -14.88 -4.14 6.37
C GLY A 92 -14.41 -5.53 6.83
N MET A 93 -13.66 -5.61 7.93
CA MET A 93 -13.16 -6.87 8.49
C MET A 93 -12.80 -6.71 9.98
N ASP A 94 -13.14 -7.73 10.78
CA ASP A 94 -12.67 -7.89 12.16
C ASP A 94 -11.85 -9.18 12.26
N ALA A 95 -10.53 -9.06 12.15
CA ALA A 95 -9.62 -10.19 12.23
C ALA A 95 -9.49 -10.77 13.65
N THR A 96 -9.92 -10.02 14.67
CA THR A 96 -9.85 -10.44 16.08
C THR A 96 -10.97 -11.42 16.46
N SER A 97 -12.05 -11.44 15.67
CA SER A 97 -13.18 -12.33 15.88
C SER A 97 -13.15 -13.53 14.96
N ALA A 98 -13.03 -14.73 15.53
CA ALA A 98 -13.15 -15.99 14.77
C ALA A 98 -14.57 -16.22 14.20
N GLU A 99 -15.58 -15.55 14.75
CA GLU A 99 -16.96 -15.62 14.23
C GLU A 99 -17.15 -14.74 12.99
N LEU A 100 -16.46 -13.59 12.93
CA LEU A 100 -16.60 -12.58 11.88
C LEU A 100 -15.48 -12.66 10.83
N CYS A 101 -14.35 -13.30 11.13
CA CYS A 101 -13.27 -13.55 10.19
C CYS A 101 -12.80 -15.01 10.29
N GLU A 102 -13.08 -15.78 9.26
CA GLU A 102 -12.63 -17.17 9.14
C GLU A 102 -11.22 -17.22 8.55
N VAL A 103 -10.34 -18.05 9.10
CA VAL A 103 -9.01 -18.29 8.55
C VAL A 103 -8.92 -19.73 8.08
N HIS A 104 -8.61 -19.91 6.79
CA HIS A 104 -8.47 -21.21 6.15
C HIS A 104 -7.00 -21.45 5.79
N THR A 105 -6.39 -22.49 6.35
CA THR A 105 -4.98 -22.80 6.14
C THR A 105 -4.81 -24.04 5.26
N PHE A 106 -4.21 -23.84 4.09
CA PHE A 106 -3.84 -24.86 3.10
C PHE A 106 -2.33 -24.89 2.85
N ILE A 107 -1.54 -24.72 3.91
CA ILE A 107 -0.08 -24.76 3.84
C ILE A 107 0.41 -26.20 3.99
N THR A 108 1.27 -26.62 3.06
CA THR A 108 1.89 -27.96 3.05
C THR A 108 3.41 -27.87 3.06
N THR A 109 4.11 -29.01 3.05
CA THR A 109 5.58 -29.05 2.95
C THR A 109 6.04 -28.96 1.50
N GLN A 110 7.12 -28.21 1.24
CA GLN A 110 7.72 -28.08 -0.09
C GLN A 110 8.10 -29.45 -0.70
N SER A 111 7.89 -29.60 -2.02
CA SER A 111 8.25 -30.81 -2.76
C SER A 111 9.77 -31.07 -2.75
N GLN A 112 10.16 -32.31 -2.41
CA GLN A 112 11.56 -32.78 -2.43
C GLN A 112 12.22 -32.75 -3.82
N TYR A 113 11.44 -32.65 -4.90
CA TYR A 113 11.97 -32.55 -6.27
C TYR A 113 12.39 -31.14 -6.65
N ILE A 114 11.84 -30.11 -5.98
CA ILE A 114 12.24 -28.70 -6.16
C ILE A 114 13.48 -28.41 -5.32
N SER A 115 13.57 -28.98 -4.11
CA SER A 115 14.68 -28.71 -3.19
C SER A 115 16.05 -29.08 -3.79
N GLN A 116 16.14 -30.17 -4.54
CA GLN A 116 17.39 -30.67 -5.15
C GLN A 116 18.04 -29.70 -6.15
N GLY A 117 17.28 -28.80 -6.78
CA GLY A 117 17.79 -27.82 -7.73
C GLY A 117 18.27 -26.51 -7.09
N VAL A 118 17.91 -26.28 -5.82
CA VAL A 118 18.17 -25.04 -5.08
C VAL A 118 19.19 -25.26 -3.95
N ASP A 119 19.39 -26.50 -3.52
CA ASP A 119 20.37 -26.85 -2.50
C ASP A 119 21.81 -26.69 -3.06
N GLY A 120 22.58 -25.75 -2.53
CA GLY A 120 23.97 -25.47 -2.90
C GLY A 120 24.68 -24.54 -1.93
N ASP A 121 26.00 -24.38 -2.07
CA ASP A 121 26.71 -23.27 -1.43
C ASP A 121 26.40 -21.94 -2.16
N LEU A 122 26.81 -20.80 -1.60
CA LEU A 122 26.52 -19.46 -2.17
C LEU A 122 26.89 -19.35 -3.66
N ASP A 123 27.91 -20.07 -4.13
CA ASP A 123 28.41 -20.01 -5.50
C ASP A 123 27.77 -21.07 -6.42
N SER A 124 27.14 -22.11 -5.87
CA SER A 124 26.53 -23.23 -6.60
C SER A 124 25.00 -23.31 -6.46
N GLN A 125 24.40 -22.47 -5.63
CA GLN A 125 22.95 -22.37 -5.48
C GLN A 125 22.29 -21.93 -6.79
N GLY A 126 21.42 -22.79 -7.32
CA GLY A 126 20.57 -22.49 -8.47
C GLY A 126 19.43 -21.54 -8.10
N ALA A 127 18.87 -20.86 -9.11
CA ALA A 127 17.65 -20.07 -8.93
C ALA A 127 16.47 -20.99 -8.56
N GLY A 128 15.59 -20.52 -7.66
CA GLY A 128 14.38 -21.25 -7.27
C GLY A 128 13.34 -21.37 -8.40
N ASP A 129 13.34 -20.42 -9.33
CA ASP A 129 12.55 -20.45 -10.56
C ASP A 129 13.21 -19.58 -11.65
N GLN A 130 12.78 -19.71 -12.89
CA GLN A 130 13.18 -18.85 -14.00
C GLN A 130 12.52 -17.46 -13.87
N GLY A 131 13.26 -16.39 -14.18
CA GLY A 131 12.73 -15.03 -14.11
C GLY A 131 13.63 -13.97 -14.71
N ILE A 132 13.12 -12.75 -14.83
CA ILE A 132 13.85 -11.55 -15.26
C ILE A 132 13.60 -10.46 -14.22
N MET A 133 14.65 -9.76 -13.82
CA MET A 133 14.60 -8.69 -12.83
C MET A 133 15.14 -7.40 -13.45
N PHE A 134 14.49 -6.27 -13.16
CA PHE A 134 14.92 -4.94 -13.57
C PHE A 134 15.21 -4.09 -12.34
N GLY A 135 16.37 -3.43 -12.32
CA GLY A 135 16.69 -2.38 -11.36
C GLY A 135 16.58 -1.02 -12.04
N PHE A 136 16.02 -0.03 -11.35
CA PHE A 136 15.90 1.34 -11.85
C PHE A 136 16.24 2.33 -10.73
N ALA A 137 16.94 3.42 -11.10
CA ALA A 137 17.23 4.54 -10.21
C ALA A 137 17.29 5.83 -11.05
N CYS A 138 16.85 6.95 -10.48
CA CYS A 138 16.95 8.28 -11.10
C CYS A 138 17.16 9.36 -10.03
N ASN A 139 17.48 10.58 -10.44
CA ASN A 139 17.75 11.70 -9.52
C ASN A 139 16.55 12.63 -9.29
N GLU A 140 15.35 12.27 -9.73
CA GLU A 140 14.15 13.14 -9.69
C GLU A 140 13.77 13.59 -8.26
N THR A 141 14.08 12.77 -7.26
CA THR A 141 13.84 13.06 -5.84
C THR A 141 14.95 13.86 -5.17
N GLU A 142 16.14 13.94 -5.75
CA GLU A 142 17.35 14.45 -5.09
C GLU A 142 17.39 15.98 -4.95
N ASP A 143 16.57 16.67 -5.74
CA ASP A 143 16.42 18.13 -5.68
C ASP A 143 15.43 18.60 -4.60
N THR A 144 14.80 17.67 -3.85
CA THR A 144 13.97 18.01 -2.67
C THR A 144 14.72 17.57 -1.42
N ASP A 145 15.00 18.48 -0.49
CA ASP A 145 15.77 18.13 0.72
C ASP A 145 15.09 17.01 1.53
N GLU A 146 13.75 17.00 1.60
CA GLU A 146 12.96 15.98 2.30
C GLU A 146 12.90 14.62 1.60
N LEU A 147 13.32 14.54 0.33
CA LEU A 147 13.29 13.31 -0.49
C LEU A 147 14.68 12.81 -0.90
N ARG A 148 15.73 13.60 -0.64
CA ARG A 148 17.11 13.30 -1.01
C ARG A 148 17.59 11.97 -0.41
N GLY A 149 18.37 11.21 -1.19
CA GLY A 149 18.89 9.90 -0.86
C GLY A 149 17.97 8.74 -1.27
N ARG A 150 16.82 9.03 -1.90
CA ARG A 150 15.88 8.00 -2.37
C ARG A 150 16.25 7.46 -3.76
N TYR A 151 16.82 8.31 -4.62
CA TYR A 151 17.12 7.97 -6.02
C TYR A 151 15.94 7.31 -6.77
N PHE A 152 14.76 7.91 -6.63
CA PHE A 152 13.47 7.33 -7.03
C PHE A 152 12.65 8.28 -7.91
N PRO A 153 11.76 7.77 -8.81
CA PRO A 153 10.84 8.61 -9.58
C PRO A 153 9.96 9.46 -8.69
N ILE A 154 9.82 10.75 -9.00
CA ILE A 154 9.14 11.67 -8.08
C ILE A 154 7.64 11.37 -7.95
N ALA A 155 6.95 11.05 -9.05
CA ALA A 155 5.52 10.77 -9.01
C ALA A 155 5.21 9.59 -8.06
N ALA A 156 6.04 8.54 -8.14
CA ALA A 156 5.93 7.37 -7.28
C ALA A 156 6.35 7.68 -5.84
N ALA A 157 7.39 8.49 -5.63
CA ALA A 157 7.81 8.92 -4.30
C ALA A 157 6.72 9.71 -3.57
N LEU A 158 6.01 10.60 -4.28
CA LEU A 158 4.94 11.42 -3.74
C LEU A 158 3.67 10.60 -3.47
N SER A 159 3.26 9.71 -4.38
CA SER A 159 2.13 8.80 -4.15
C SER A 159 2.37 7.92 -2.91
N GLN A 160 3.53 7.30 -2.78
CA GLN A 160 3.91 6.50 -1.60
C GLN A 160 4.05 7.31 -0.31
N ARG A 161 4.21 8.63 -0.37
CA ARG A 161 4.23 9.48 0.83
C ARG A 161 2.81 9.82 1.28
N LEU A 162 1.88 10.00 0.34
CA LEU A 162 0.46 10.20 0.64
C LEU A 162 -0.13 9.00 1.37
N THR A 163 0.06 7.79 0.85
CA THR A 163 -0.47 6.56 1.47
C THR A 163 0.18 6.25 2.82
N ARG A 164 1.50 6.42 2.93
CA ARG A 164 2.18 6.32 4.23
C ARG A 164 1.65 7.30 5.27
N ARG A 165 1.23 8.50 4.84
CA ARG A 165 0.60 9.46 5.74
C ARG A 165 -0.80 9.00 6.16
N LEU A 166 -1.56 8.35 5.28
CA LEU A 166 -2.82 7.70 5.67
C LEU A 166 -2.57 6.61 6.72
N ASP A 167 -1.55 5.77 6.54
CA ASP A 167 -1.17 4.74 7.52
C ASP A 167 -0.81 5.37 8.89
N MET A 168 0.01 6.43 8.90
CA MET A 168 0.36 7.14 10.15
C MET A 168 -0.87 7.72 10.88
N ILE A 169 -1.88 8.17 10.13
CA ILE A 169 -3.13 8.69 10.71
C ILE A 169 -3.92 7.53 11.34
N GLN A 170 -3.98 6.39 10.65
CA GLN A 170 -4.63 5.19 11.14
C GLN A 170 -3.96 4.69 12.43
N ASP A 171 -2.63 4.53 12.43
CA ASP A 171 -1.86 4.05 13.57
C ASP A 171 -1.99 4.96 14.81
N SER A 172 -2.05 6.27 14.60
CA SER A 172 -2.14 7.24 15.70
C SER A 172 -3.58 7.51 16.16
N GLY A 173 -4.58 7.15 15.35
CA GLY A 173 -5.98 7.47 15.60
C GLY A 173 -6.29 8.97 15.60
N GLU A 174 -5.41 9.82 15.04
CA GLU A 174 -5.57 11.28 15.13
C GLU A 174 -6.77 11.82 14.34
N ILE A 175 -7.23 11.09 13.31
CA ILE A 175 -8.48 11.35 12.58
C ILE A 175 -9.36 10.10 12.69
N PRO A 176 -10.19 9.98 13.75
CA PRO A 176 -10.87 8.73 14.11
C PRO A 176 -11.87 8.19 13.06
N TRP A 177 -12.28 9.02 12.10
CA TRP A 177 -13.20 8.61 11.05
C TRP A 177 -12.49 8.06 9.80
N MET A 178 -11.17 8.25 9.65
CA MET A 178 -10.41 7.62 8.58
C MET A 178 -10.25 6.13 8.88
N ARG A 179 -10.24 5.31 7.84
CA ARG A 179 -10.19 3.84 7.93
C ARG A 179 -8.99 3.30 7.12
N PRO A 180 -8.60 2.03 7.31
CA PRO A 180 -7.34 1.50 6.76
C PRO A 180 -7.20 1.55 5.22
N ASP A 181 -8.26 1.35 4.43
CA ASP A 181 -8.13 1.34 2.97
C ASP A 181 -7.94 2.75 2.39
N GLY A 182 -6.95 2.90 1.51
CA GLY A 182 -6.57 4.17 0.92
C GLY A 182 -5.78 3.99 -0.37
N LYS A 183 -5.97 4.91 -1.31
CA LYS A 183 -5.27 4.97 -2.60
C LYS A 183 -4.83 6.39 -2.88
N SER A 184 -3.70 6.53 -3.55
CA SER A 184 -3.22 7.81 -4.03
C SER A 184 -2.68 7.70 -5.45
N GLN A 185 -2.79 8.79 -6.20
CA GLN A 185 -2.19 8.94 -7.51
C GLN A 185 -1.68 10.36 -7.66
N VAL A 186 -0.46 10.51 -8.17
CA VAL A 186 0.17 11.81 -8.41
C VAL A 186 0.61 11.88 -9.86
N SER A 187 0.16 12.93 -10.55
CA SER A 187 0.61 13.28 -11.89
C SER A 187 1.59 14.45 -11.81
N VAL A 188 2.71 14.37 -12.52
CA VAL A 188 3.79 15.36 -12.51
C VAL A 188 4.07 15.81 -13.95
N ARG A 189 4.10 17.13 -14.17
CA ARG A 189 4.52 17.72 -15.44
C ARG A 189 6.04 17.61 -15.58
N LEU A 190 6.48 17.28 -16.78
CA LEU A 190 7.89 17.15 -17.14
C LEU A 190 8.31 18.33 -18.02
N ASP A 191 9.52 18.84 -17.81
CA ASP A 191 10.09 19.91 -18.64
C ASP A 191 10.47 19.37 -20.03
N SER A 192 9.65 19.70 -21.02
CA SER A 192 9.85 19.35 -22.42
C SER A 192 11.15 19.88 -23.05
N LYS A 193 11.77 20.91 -22.49
CA LYS A 193 13.01 21.50 -23.02
C LYS A 193 14.27 20.82 -22.48
N ARG A 194 14.16 20.12 -21.35
CA ARG A 194 15.25 19.36 -20.73
C ARG A 194 15.30 17.89 -21.17
N ILE A 195 14.48 17.50 -22.16
CA ILE A 195 14.40 16.12 -22.69
C ILE A 195 15.79 15.58 -23.13
N GLU A 196 16.70 16.43 -23.60
CA GLU A 196 18.03 16.02 -24.06
C GLU A 196 19.02 15.72 -22.91
N ASP A 197 18.77 16.23 -21.70
CA ASP A 197 19.62 16.05 -20.50
C ASP A 197 19.00 15.09 -19.46
N GLY A 198 17.85 14.50 -19.78
CA GLY A 198 17.01 13.72 -18.87
C GLY A 198 15.73 14.49 -18.51
N CYS A 199 14.56 13.90 -18.75
CA CYS A 199 13.26 14.50 -18.45
C CYS A 199 13.21 14.94 -16.98
N TYR A 200 13.24 16.24 -16.73
CA TYR A 200 13.24 16.76 -15.37
C TYR A 200 11.82 17.10 -14.94
N PRO A 201 11.33 16.55 -13.81
CA PRO A 201 10.01 16.91 -13.33
C PRO A 201 9.97 18.37 -12.86
N GLU A 202 8.88 19.06 -13.21
CA GLU A 202 8.72 20.50 -13.04
C GLU A 202 7.75 20.82 -11.90
N SER A 203 6.52 20.31 -11.96
CA SER A 203 5.47 20.60 -10.97
C SER A 203 4.49 19.44 -10.82
N VAL A 204 3.80 19.35 -9.68
CA VAL A 204 2.62 18.49 -9.56
C VAL A 204 1.48 19.07 -10.41
N ASP A 205 0.83 18.20 -11.16
CA ASP A 205 -0.32 18.52 -12.01
C ASP A 205 -1.64 18.24 -11.31
N THR A 206 -1.79 16.99 -10.85
CA THR A 206 -3.04 16.42 -10.33
C THR A 206 -2.71 15.49 -9.17
N ILE A 207 -3.51 15.57 -8.11
CA ILE A 207 -3.44 14.67 -6.96
C ILE A 207 -4.81 14.00 -6.81
N VAL A 208 -4.84 12.68 -6.82
CA VAL A 208 -6.04 11.88 -6.53
C VAL A 208 -5.81 11.12 -5.25
N ILE A 209 -6.75 11.20 -4.31
CA ILE A 209 -6.75 10.41 -3.09
C ILE A 209 -8.13 9.77 -2.94
N ALA A 210 -8.18 8.47 -2.74
CA ALA A 210 -9.35 7.77 -2.24
C ALA A 210 -9.02 7.32 -0.82
N VAL A 211 -9.82 7.72 0.17
CA VAL A 211 -9.65 7.32 1.56
C VAL A 211 -10.97 6.76 2.07
N GLN A 212 -10.88 5.56 2.64
CA GLN A 212 -12.01 4.92 3.29
C GLN A 212 -12.36 5.70 4.57
N HIS A 213 -13.66 5.85 4.85
CA HIS A 213 -14.09 6.68 5.97
C HIS A 213 -15.38 6.20 6.67
N ALA A 214 -15.59 6.62 7.91
CA ALA A 214 -16.85 6.36 8.60
C ALA A 214 -18.05 7.01 7.88
N LYS A 215 -19.22 6.37 7.95
CA LYS A 215 -20.44 6.86 7.28
C LYS A 215 -20.85 8.26 7.76
N ASP A 216 -20.51 8.58 8.99
CA ASP A 216 -20.76 9.83 9.69
C ASP A 216 -19.49 10.70 9.83
N ALA A 217 -18.49 10.54 8.94
CA ALA A 217 -17.27 11.35 8.96
C ALA A 217 -17.58 12.85 9.13
N GLY A 218 -17.00 13.47 10.17
CA GLY A 218 -17.24 14.87 10.55
C GLY A 218 -18.60 15.16 11.19
N GLY A 219 -19.40 14.15 11.53
CA GLY A 219 -20.78 14.30 12.03
C GLY A 219 -21.80 14.62 10.93
N PHE A 220 -21.41 14.49 9.66
CA PHE A 220 -22.26 14.80 8.51
C PHE A 220 -23.02 13.57 8.00
N SER A 221 -24.12 13.80 7.29
CA SER A 221 -24.83 12.72 6.59
C SER A 221 -23.99 12.16 5.45
N LEU A 222 -24.06 10.83 5.28
CA LEU A 222 -23.36 10.08 4.23
C LEU A 222 -23.57 10.70 2.84
N ASP A 223 -22.49 10.89 2.09
CA ASP A 223 -22.46 11.42 0.72
C ASP A 223 -23.11 12.81 0.55
N SER A 224 -23.29 13.54 1.65
CA SER A 224 -23.69 14.94 1.57
C SER A 224 -22.55 15.81 1.03
N GLU A 225 -22.89 16.90 0.36
CA GLU A 225 -21.91 17.88 -0.12
C GLU A 225 -21.03 18.42 1.02
N ALA A 226 -21.62 18.63 2.20
CA ALA A 226 -20.89 19.05 3.40
C ALA A 226 -19.88 18.01 3.88
N GLN A 227 -20.23 16.71 3.85
CA GLN A 227 -19.29 15.64 4.19
C GLN A 227 -18.13 15.58 3.19
N ARG A 228 -18.43 15.65 1.89
CA ARG A 228 -17.39 15.61 0.85
C ARG A 228 -16.43 16.79 0.96
N ALA A 229 -16.95 17.99 1.19
CA ALA A 229 -16.12 19.18 1.43
C ALA A 229 -15.26 19.02 2.68
N PHE A 230 -15.84 18.56 3.79
CA PHE A 230 -15.11 18.32 5.04
C PHE A 230 -13.98 17.29 4.90
N ILE A 231 -14.25 16.14 4.27
CA ILE A 231 -13.24 15.10 4.01
C ILE A 231 -12.13 15.68 3.12
N ARG A 232 -12.51 16.38 2.06
CA ARG A 232 -11.57 16.98 1.11
C ARG A 232 -10.64 17.99 1.80
N ASP A 233 -11.19 18.88 2.62
CA ASP A 233 -10.41 19.89 3.35
C ASP A 233 -9.49 19.23 4.37
N THR A 234 -9.98 18.19 5.07
CA THR A 234 -9.15 17.42 6.01
C THR A 234 -7.99 16.72 5.29
N VAL A 235 -8.24 16.09 4.14
CA VAL A 235 -7.21 15.44 3.34
C VAL A 235 -6.19 16.45 2.83
N TRP A 236 -6.61 17.63 2.39
CA TRP A 236 -5.69 18.69 1.98
C TRP A 236 -4.75 19.12 3.12
N GLU A 237 -5.32 19.45 4.29
CA GLU A 237 -4.55 19.97 5.42
C GLU A 237 -3.68 18.92 6.10
N HIS A 238 -4.21 17.71 6.34
CA HIS A 238 -3.55 16.71 7.17
C HIS A 238 -2.80 15.63 6.38
N VAL A 239 -3.12 15.44 5.10
CA VAL A 239 -2.48 14.42 4.25
C VAL A 239 -1.59 15.08 3.21
N VAL A 240 -2.14 15.92 2.33
CA VAL A 240 -1.40 16.46 1.18
C VAL A 240 -0.28 17.40 1.61
N LYS A 241 -0.59 18.42 2.42
CA LYS A 241 0.41 19.38 2.92
C LYS A 241 1.47 18.76 3.83
N HIS A 242 1.15 17.64 4.49
CA HIS A 242 2.12 16.87 5.27
C HIS A 242 3.04 16.03 4.38
N ALA A 243 2.46 15.32 3.41
CA ALA A 243 3.18 14.33 2.63
C ALA A 243 4.00 14.95 1.49
N ILE A 244 3.47 15.97 0.82
CA ILE A 244 4.10 16.58 -0.36
C ILE A 244 4.90 17.82 0.07
N PRO A 245 6.23 17.85 -0.17
CA PRO A 245 7.05 19.01 0.14
C PRO A 245 6.55 20.28 -0.55
N GLU A 246 6.69 21.43 0.13
CA GLU A 246 6.10 22.71 -0.31
C GLU A 246 6.49 23.10 -1.74
N ARG A 247 7.73 22.82 -2.16
CA ARG A 247 8.20 23.11 -3.53
C ARG A 247 7.33 22.50 -4.62
N TRP A 248 6.71 21.36 -4.34
CA TRP A 248 5.89 20.61 -5.29
C TRP A 248 4.43 21.07 -5.29
N LEU A 249 4.02 21.82 -4.26
CA LEU A 249 2.69 22.43 -4.13
C LEU A 249 2.68 23.91 -4.55
N GLU A 250 3.84 24.52 -4.78
CA GLU A 250 3.93 25.91 -5.24
C GLU A 250 3.21 26.08 -6.59
N GLY A 251 2.20 26.95 -6.62
CA GLY A 251 1.37 27.18 -7.81
C GLY A 251 0.43 26.02 -8.18
N PHE A 252 0.26 25.01 -7.30
CA PHE A 252 -0.71 23.94 -7.51
C PHE A 252 -2.13 24.51 -7.54
N ASP A 253 -2.90 24.16 -8.57
CA ASP A 253 -4.32 24.52 -8.69
C ASP A 253 -5.14 23.61 -7.76
N PRO A 254 -5.78 24.15 -6.69
CA PRO A 254 -6.56 23.33 -5.78
C PRO A 254 -7.70 22.59 -6.47
N THR A 255 -8.18 23.03 -7.64
CA THR A 255 -9.22 22.32 -8.40
C THR A 255 -8.74 20.97 -8.95
N ASN A 256 -7.43 20.76 -9.07
CA ASN A 256 -6.82 19.50 -9.49
C ASN A 256 -6.58 18.50 -8.34
N LEU A 257 -7.00 18.83 -7.11
CA LEU A 257 -7.08 17.86 -6.03
C LEU A 257 -8.45 17.16 -6.07
N ILE A 258 -8.41 15.84 -6.31
CA ILE A 258 -9.58 14.97 -6.37
C ILE A 258 -9.54 14.07 -5.13
N VAL A 259 -10.49 14.26 -4.23
CA VAL A 259 -10.65 13.41 -3.03
C VAL A 259 -11.95 12.63 -3.15
N ASN A 260 -11.86 11.30 -3.06
CA ASN A 260 -12.99 10.38 -3.19
C ASN A 260 -13.84 10.67 -4.45
N GLY A 261 -13.19 10.69 -5.62
CA GLY A 261 -13.80 11.13 -6.88
C GLY A 261 -15.03 10.32 -7.35
N THR A 262 -15.29 9.16 -6.77
CA THR A 262 -16.46 8.31 -7.04
C THR A 262 -17.65 8.58 -6.11
N GLY A 263 -17.53 9.51 -5.15
CA GLY A 263 -18.53 9.75 -4.11
C GLY A 263 -18.03 9.28 -2.74
N SER A 264 -18.92 8.79 -1.89
CA SER A 264 -18.53 8.28 -0.56
C SER A 264 -17.86 6.91 -0.64
N PHE A 265 -16.88 6.66 0.24
CA PHE A 265 -16.18 5.38 0.35
C PHE A 265 -16.21 4.84 1.79
N PRO A 266 -17.36 4.38 2.30
CA PRO A 266 -17.46 3.86 3.65
C PRO A 266 -17.11 2.38 3.77
N ASP A 267 -17.28 1.61 2.70
CA ASP A 267 -17.21 0.16 2.69
C ASP A 267 -16.20 -0.29 1.61
N PRO A 268 -15.17 -1.08 1.96
CA PRO A 268 -14.17 -1.55 1.00
C PRO A 268 -14.68 -2.71 0.13
N GLY A 269 -15.81 -3.34 0.50
CA GLY A 269 -16.52 -4.36 -0.30
C GLY A 269 -16.16 -5.83 -0.06
#